data_AF-A0A1J0LNM9-F1
#
_entry.id   AF-A0A1J0LNM9-F1
#
_cell.length_a   1.000
_cell.length_b   1.000
_cell.length_c   1.000
_cell.angle_alpha   90.00
_cell.angle_beta   90.00
_cell.angle_gamma   90.00
#
_symmetry.space_group_name_H-M   'P 1'
#
loop_
_entity.id
_entity.type
_entity.pdbx_description
1 polymer ?
#
loop_
_entity_poly.entity_id
_entity_poly.type
_entity_poly.pdbx_seq_one_letter_code
_entity_poly.pdbx_strand_id
1 'polypeptide(L)'
;MGLNIMAQVGVNTSNPSVTLDIKGTNDGGAVTSKDGIVVPIVNDLTTNGSVVGQMVFLNQNIGSNFIKGFHYWSGSEWIRILNVSNTDIGEGLEIIDGKLKATGEAAPKLVSAGSLTSDQIPTGFNGVFMSDGNFRYNLIMPTQGDFIGEIFIIRNNAGFTSTLSADNTDMSASLTLGGYLSASPTPGEAFIWSGDKWLHLTN
;
A
#
# COMPACT_ATOMS: atom_id res chain seq x y z
N MET A 1 -34.24 -48.37 21.99
CA MET A 1 -33.03 -47.82 22.65
C MET A 1 -32.65 -46.56 21.92
N GLY A 2 -32.84 -45.39 22.52
CA GLY A 2 -32.42 -44.12 21.93
C GLY A 2 -31.07 -43.73 22.51
N LEU A 3 -30.02 -43.79 21.69
CA LEU A 3 -28.71 -43.23 22.04
C LEU A 3 -28.72 -41.76 21.60
N ASN A 4 -28.67 -40.83 22.54
CA ASN A 4 -28.27 -39.45 22.26
C ASN A 4 -26.92 -39.22 22.95
N ILE A 5 -25.89 -38.99 22.13
CA ILE A 5 -24.52 -38.69 22.55
C ILE A 5 -24.29 -37.21 22.28
N MET A 6 -23.95 -36.42 23.30
CA MET A 6 -23.32 -35.12 23.10
C MET A 6 -21.86 -35.25 23.52
N ALA A 7 -20.94 -35.04 22.59
CA ALA A 7 -19.51 -35.19 22.80
C ALA A 7 -18.81 -33.82 22.79
N GLN A 8 -18.35 -33.35 23.97
CA GLN A 8 -17.15 -32.53 24.25
C GLN A 8 -17.29 -31.67 25.52
N VAL A 9 -16.22 -31.62 26.32
CA VAL A 9 -15.93 -30.63 27.38
C VAL A 9 -14.41 -30.57 27.43
N GLY A 10 -13.69 -29.45 27.51
CA GLY A 10 -13.88 -28.25 28.32
C GLY A 10 -12.71 -28.26 29.31
N VAL A 11 -12.20 -27.11 29.75
CA VAL A 11 -11.00 -27.04 30.60
C VAL A 11 -11.07 -28.07 31.76
N ASN A 12 -10.06 -28.96 31.88
CA ASN A 12 -9.95 -30.21 32.68
C ASN A 12 -10.53 -31.53 32.08
N THR A 13 -10.12 -31.88 30.85
CA THR A 13 -10.52 -33.09 30.10
C THR A 13 -9.35 -33.67 29.29
N SER A 14 -9.42 -34.89 28.74
CA SER A 14 -8.31 -35.53 27.99
C SER A 14 -8.59 -35.84 26.50
N ASN A 15 -9.73 -35.44 25.91
CA ASN A 15 -9.88 -35.51 24.43
C ASN A 15 -10.94 -34.55 23.84
N PRO A 16 -10.63 -33.25 23.65
CA PRO A 16 -11.53 -32.28 23.02
C PRO A 16 -11.17 -31.98 21.54
N SER A 17 -12.17 -31.59 20.71
CA SER A 17 -11.95 -31.18 19.31
C SER A 17 -12.57 -29.83 18.85
N VAL A 18 -13.31 -29.08 19.69
CA VAL A 18 -13.48 -27.59 19.81
C VAL A 18 -14.57 -27.26 20.87
N THR A 19 -14.16 -26.83 22.07
CA THR A 19 -14.88 -27.16 23.32
C THR A 19 -15.62 -26.03 24.06
N LEU A 20 -15.75 -24.83 23.49
CA LEU A 20 -16.28 -23.68 24.24
C LEU A 20 -17.12 -22.74 23.36
N ASP A 21 -18.43 -22.78 23.54
CA ASP A 21 -19.38 -21.81 22.98
C ASP A 21 -19.73 -20.78 24.06
N ILE A 22 -19.35 -19.52 23.84
CA ILE A 22 -19.69 -18.39 24.71
C ILE A 22 -20.66 -17.50 23.96
N LYS A 23 -21.93 -17.54 24.37
CA LYS A 23 -22.99 -16.70 23.80
C LYS A 23 -23.37 -15.58 24.74
N GLY A 24 -23.47 -14.36 24.19
CA GLY A 24 -24.08 -13.23 24.87
C GLY A 24 -25.57 -13.47 25.10
N THR A 25 -26.16 -12.83 26.12
CA THR A 25 -27.62 -12.90 26.34
C THR A 25 -28.41 -12.26 25.18
N ASN A 26 -27.76 -11.36 24.45
CA ASN A 26 -28.24 -10.71 23.25
C ASN A 26 -27.67 -11.34 21.96
N ASP A 27 -27.45 -12.66 21.92
CA ASP A 27 -27.02 -13.36 20.70
C ASP A 27 -27.94 -12.98 19.50
N GLY A 28 -27.37 -12.36 18.46
CA GLY A 28 -28.09 -11.81 17.31
C GLY A 28 -28.78 -10.44 17.50
N GLY A 29 -28.65 -9.82 18.68
CA GLY A 29 -29.18 -8.50 19.03
C GLY A 29 -28.14 -7.39 19.06
N ALA A 30 -28.54 -6.17 19.44
CA ALA A 30 -27.65 -5.02 19.53
C ALA A 30 -26.67 -5.13 20.71
N VAL A 31 -25.42 -4.69 20.51
CA VAL A 31 -24.39 -4.63 21.56
C VAL A 31 -24.79 -3.67 22.69
N THR A 32 -24.45 -4.05 23.92
CA THR A 32 -24.63 -3.31 25.16
C THR A 32 -23.29 -3.14 25.87
N SER A 33 -23.25 -2.27 26.89
CA SER A 33 -22.03 -2.06 27.69
C SER A 33 -21.59 -3.26 28.52
N LYS A 34 -22.40 -4.33 28.58
CA LYS A 34 -22.09 -5.57 29.31
C LYS A 34 -21.54 -6.67 28.42
N ASP A 35 -21.52 -6.46 27.12
CA ASP A 35 -21.07 -7.47 26.16
C ASP A 35 -19.55 -7.41 25.97
N GLY A 36 -18.96 -8.58 25.73
CA GLY A 36 -17.53 -8.75 25.44
C GLY A 36 -16.83 -9.73 26.37
N ILE A 37 -15.64 -10.15 25.95
CA ILE A 37 -14.72 -10.95 26.76
C ILE A 37 -13.47 -10.10 26.99
N VAL A 38 -13.13 -9.87 28.25
CA VAL A 38 -11.92 -9.12 28.61
C VAL A 38 -10.73 -10.08 28.60
N VAL A 39 -9.75 -9.79 27.75
CA VAL A 39 -8.41 -10.41 27.83
C VAL A 39 -7.59 -9.72 28.91
N PRO A 40 -6.51 -10.34 29.43
CA PRO A 40 -5.66 -9.70 30.43
C PRO A 40 -5.19 -8.31 30.00
N ILE A 41 -5.39 -7.32 30.88
CA ILE A 41 -4.94 -5.95 30.69
C ILE A 41 -3.58 -5.80 31.35
N VAL A 42 -2.59 -5.37 30.57
CA VAL A 42 -1.20 -5.21 31.01
C VAL A 42 -0.71 -3.79 30.78
N ASN A 43 0.31 -3.38 31.53
CA ASN A 43 0.95 -2.08 31.38
C ASN A 43 2.35 -2.19 30.75
N ASP A 44 2.83 -3.41 30.52
CA ASP A 44 4.14 -3.73 29.97
C ASP A 44 4.07 -4.95 29.03
N LEU A 45 4.87 -4.95 27.95
CA LEU A 45 5.09 -6.06 27.00
C LEU A 45 6.58 -6.44 26.86
N THR A 46 7.46 -5.95 27.73
CA THR A 46 8.89 -6.31 27.72
C THR A 46 9.13 -7.79 28.05
N THR A 47 8.15 -8.47 28.67
CA THR A 47 8.20 -9.90 28.97
C THR A 47 7.59 -10.72 27.83
N ASN A 48 8.28 -11.76 27.39
CA ASN A 48 7.81 -12.65 26.33
C ASN A 48 6.54 -13.41 26.71
N GLY A 49 5.67 -13.65 25.72
CA GLY A 49 4.56 -14.58 25.88
C GLY A 49 5.05 -16.02 26.04
N SER A 50 4.24 -16.86 26.69
CA SER A 50 4.59 -18.27 26.94
C SER A 50 4.05 -19.22 25.87
N VAL A 51 3.06 -18.78 25.07
CA VAL A 51 2.40 -19.59 24.04
C VAL A 51 2.07 -18.71 22.83
N VAL A 52 2.26 -19.23 21.62
CA VAL A 52 1.86 -18.57 20.37
C VAL A 52 0.36 -18.30 20.37
N GLY A 53 -0.04 -17.07 20.04
CA GLY A 53 -1.43 -16.63 20.06
C GLY A 53 -1.92 -16.14 21.41
N GLN A 54 -1.09 -16.13 22.46
CA GLN A 54 -1.43 -15.49 23.74
C GLN A 54 -1.80 -14.02 23.49
N MET A 55 -3.00 -13.61 23.89
CA MET A 55 -3.53 -12.26 23.65
C MET A 55 -3.60 -11.45 24.95
N VAL A 56 -3.24 -10.17 24.86
CA VAL A 56 -3.33 -9.19 25.95
C VAL A 56 -3.77 -7.82 25.42
N PHE A 57 -4.34 -6.99 26.28
CA PHE A 57 -4.57 -5.58 25.98
C PHE A 57 -3.53 -4.73 26.73
N LEU A 58 -2.65 -4.08 25.97
CA LEU A 58 -1.71 -3.13 26.52
C LEU A 58 -2.43 -1.80 26.78
N ASN A 59 -2.43 -1.33 28.02
CA ASN A 59 -3.23 -0.17 28.45
C ASN A 59 -2.54 1.20 28.28
N GLN A 60 -1.28 1.21 27.88
CA GLN A 60 -0.49 2.43 27.69
C GLN A 60 0.61 2.23 26.64
N ASN A 61 1.10 3.32 26.06
CA ASN A 61 2.28 3.23 25.18
C ASN A 61 3.53 2.96 26.01
N ILE A 62 4.45 2.15 25.48
CA ILE A 62 5.77 1.90 26.07
C ILE A 62 6.83 2.25 25.02
N GLY A 63 7.45 3.41 25.19
CA GLY A 63 8.36 3.97 24.20
C GLY A 63 7.69 4.17 22.83
N SER A 64 8.47 4.05 21.76
CA SER A 64 8.00 4.13 20.36
C SER A 64 7.51 2.79 19.80
N ASN A 65 7.84 1.68 20.46
CA ASN A 65 7.74 0.35 19.86
C ASN A 65 6.46 -0.40 20.25
N PHE A 66 5.88 -0.09 21.42
CA PHE A 66 4.61 -0.67 21.84
C PHE A 66 3.56 0.41 22.02
N ILE A 67 2.51 0.33 21.21
CA ILE A 67 1.40 1.29 21.22
C ILE A 67 0.19 0.63 21.86
N LYS A 68 -0.52 1.34 22.74
CA LYS A 68 -1.74 0.90 23.42
C LYS A 68 -2.68 0.13 22.46
N GLY A 69 -3.20 -1.00 22.91
CA GLY A 69 -4.14 -1.82 22.16
C GLY A 69 -3.98 -3.32 22.36
N PHE A 70 -4.70 -4.10 21.58
CA PHE A 70 -4.59 -5.56 21.58
C PHE A 70 -3.27 -6.00 20.95
N HIS A 71 -2.60 -6.94 21.60
CA HIS A 71 -1.40 -7.60 21.10
C HIS A 71 -1.55 -9.11 21.25
N TYR A 72 -0.88 -9.85 20.37
CA TYR A 72 -0.70 -11.29 20.51
C TYR A 72 0.78 -11.67 20.43
N TRP A 73 1.16 -12.74 21.12
CA TRP A 73 2.50 -13.30 21.05
C TRP A 73 2.67 -14.15 19.79
N SER A 74 3.63 -13.84 18.93
CA SER A 74 3.90 -14.60 17.70
C SER A 74 4.70 -15.88 17.92
N GLY A 75 5.32 -16.02 19.10
CA GLY A 75 6.38 -17.00 19.38
C GLY A 75 7.76 -16.35 19.53
N SER A 76 7.95 -15.16 18.97
CA SER A 76 9.21 -14.40 19.03
C SER A 76 9.04 -12.95 19.47
N GLU A 77 7.88 -12.34 19.23
CA GLU A 77 7.61 -10.95 19.58
C GLU A 77 6.12 -10.71 19.84
N TRP A 78 5.81 -9.57 20.49
CA TRP A 78 4.45 -9.08 20.62
C TRP A 78 4.05 -8.32 19.36
N ILE A 79 3.05 -8.83 18.66
CA ILE A 79 2.48 -8.18 17.47
C ILE A 79 1.19 -7.48 17.86
N ARG A 80 1.09 -6.19 17.53
CA ARG A 80 -0.14 -5.42 17.70
C ARG A 80 -1.19 -5.85 16.69
N ILE A 81 -2.41 -6.07 17.16
CA ILE A 81 -3.59 -6.21 16.30
C ILE A 81 -4.00 -4.80 15.90
N LEU A 82 -3.58 -4.40 14.70
CA LEU A 82 -3.90 -3.09 14.14
C LEU A 82 -5.32 -3.10 13.55
N ASN A 83 -6.10 -2.08 13.89
CA ASN A 83 -7.21 -1.65 13.08
C ASN A 83 -6.72 -0.43 12.30
N VAL A 84 -6.18 -0.66 11.10
CA VAL A 84 -5.68 0.45 10.29
C VAL A 84 -6.89 1.14 9.68
N SER A 85 -7.21 2.32 10.18
CA SER A 85 -8.23 3.16 9.58
C SER A 85 -7.58 4.05 8.52
N ASN A 86 -8.28 4.40 7.44
CA ASN A 86 -7.75 5.31 6.41
C ASN A 86 -7.33 6.68 7.01
N THR A 87 -7.82 7.03 8.20
CA THR A 87 -7.40 8.22 8.96
C THR A 87 -5.97 8.17 9.50
N ASP A 88 -5.34 6.99 9.59
CA ASP A 88 -3.97 6.83 10.11
C ASP A 88 -2.89 6.91 9.02
N ILE A 89 -3.28 6.96 7.74
CA ILE A 89 -2.37 6.82 6.59
C ILE A 89 -2.17 8.10 5.77
N GLY A 90 -2.76 9.23 6.20
CA GLY A 90 -2.60 10.54 5.56
C GLY A 90 -3.51 10.74 4.35
N GLU A 91 -3.81 12.01 4.03
CA GLU A 91 -4.64 12.38 2.88
C GLU A 91 -4.03 11.85 1.57
N GLY A 92 -4.86 11.19 0.76
CA GLY A 92 -4.45 10.66 -0.55
C GLY A 92 -3.71 9.32 -0.52
N LEU A 93 -3.75 8.58 0.59
CA LEU A 93 -3.29 7.19 0.68
C LEU A 93 -4.41 6.29 1.22
N GLU A 94 -4.60 5.12 0.61
CA GLU A 94 -5.56 4.10 1.02
C GLU A 94 -4.91 2.71 1.02
N ILE A 95 -5.28 1.86 1.99
CA ILE A 95 -4.93 0.44 1.94
C ILE A 95 -5.97 -0.28 1.09
N ILE A 96 -5.59 -0.66 -0.14
CA ILE A 96 -6.42 -1.45 -1.05
C ILE A 96 -5.73 -2.80 -1.24
N ASP A 97 -6.43 -3.90 -0.98
CA ASP A 97 -5.91 -5.29 -1.05
C ASP A 97 -4.69 -5.54 -0.14
N GLY A 98 -4.63 -4.86 1.02
CA GLY A 98 -3.50 -4.99 1.95
C GLY A 98 -2.22 -4.29 1.50
N LYS A 99 -2.28 -3.44 0.46
CA LYS A 99 -1.16 -2.59 0.02
C LYS A 99 -1.52 -1.13 0.18
N LEU A 100 -0.56 -0.33 0.65
CA LEU A 100 -0.68 1.13 0.64
C LEU A 100 -0.64 1.62 -0.82
N LYS A 101 -1.71 2.28 -1.25
CA LYS A 101 -1.83 2.89 -2.59
C LYS A 101 -2.15 4.37 -2.41
N ALA A 102 -1.68 5.22 -3.32
CA ALA A 102 -2.15 6.60 -3.38
C ALA A 102 -3.54 6.65 -4.04
N THR A 103 -4.45 7.46 -3.51
CA THR A 103 -5.82 7.63 -4.01
C THR A 103 -6.18 9.12 -4.14
N GLY A 104 -7.14 9.44 -5.02
CA GLY A 104 -7.61 10.82 -5.27
C GLY A 104 -6.81 11.61 -6.31
N GLU A 105 -7.13 12.90 -6.47
CA GLU A 105 -6.51 13.81 -7.46
C GLU A 105 -5.04 14.12 -7.19
N ALA A 106 -4.57 13.90 -5.95
CA ALA A 106 -3.17 14.09 -5.56
C ALA A 106 -2.28 12.86 -5.85
N ALA A 107 -2.86 11.71 -6.19
CA ALA A 107 -2.09 10.53 -6.53
C ALA A 107 -1.40 10.74 -7.89
N PRO A 108 -0.08 10.47 -8.01
CA PRO A 108 0.58 10.50 -9.30
C PRO A 108 -0.09 9.46 -10.20
N LYS A 109 -0.75 9.94 -11.27
CA LYS A 109 -1.32 9.12 -12.33
C LYS A 109 -0.16 8.71 -13.24
N LEU A 110 0.43 7.58 -12.92
CA LEU A 110 1.61 7.05 -13.61
C LEU A 110 1.21 5.95 -14.58
N VAL A 111 1.77 5.98 -15.79
CA VAL A 111 1.62 4.90 -16.76
C VAL A 111 2.92 4.10 -16.87
N SER A 112 2.79 2.78 -16.96
CA SER A 112 3.90 1.89 -17.29
C SER A 112 4.12 1.90 -18.80
N ALA A 113 5.34 2.19 -19.26
CA ALA A 113 5.60 2.36 -20.70
C ALA A 113 5.25 1.12 -21.55
N GLY A 114 5.51 -0.08 -21.02
CA GLY A 114 5.17 -1.35 -21.66
C GLY A 114 3.67 -1.64 -21.75
N SER A 115 2.82 -0.91 -21.01
CA SER A 115 1.35 -1.03 -21.11
C SER A 115 0.72 -0.13 -22.17
N LEU A 116 1.47 0.85 -22.69
CA LEU A 116 0.99 1.72 -23.75
C LEU A 116 0.64 0.88 -24.99
N THR A 117 -0.35 1.31 -25.78
CA THR A 117 -0.69 0.67 -27.06
C THR A 117 0.02 1.33 -28.25
N SER A 118 0.61 2.50 -28.04
CA SER A 118 1.36 3.31 -29.01
C SER A 118 2.53 4.01 -28.32
N ASP A 119 3.39 4.69 -29.09
CA ASP A 119 4.49 5.48 -28.52
C ASP A 119 3.99 6.80 -27.89
N GLN A 120 2.79 7.26 -28.29
CA GLN A 120 2.09 8.38 -27.67
C GLN A 120 1.61 8.02 -26.26
N ILE A 121 2.02 8.82 -25.27
CA ILE A 121 1.52 8.75 -23.90
C ILE A 121 0.09 9.37 -23.87
N PRO A 122 -0.93 8.68 -23.33
CA PRO A 122 -2.28 9.23 -23.19
C PRO A 122 -2.33 10.44 -22.26
N THR A 123 -3.33 11.30 -22.46
CA THR A 123 -3.67 12.38 -21.53
C THR A 123 -4.18 11.85 -20.20
N GLY A 124 -4.18 12.69 -19.17
CA GLY A 124 -4.63 12.30 -17.82
C GLY A 124 -3.61 11.48 -17.03
N PHE A 125 -2.37 11.35 -17.51
CA PHE A 125 -1.23 10.85 -16.74
C PHE A 125 -0.25 12.00 -16.47
N ASN A 126 0.39 11.98 -15.31
CA ASN A 126 1.42 12.94 -14.91
C ASN A 126 2.81 12.31 -14.79
N GLY A 127 2.97 11.11 -15.35
CA GLY A 127 4.29 10.53 -15.53
C GLY A 127 4.29 9.16 -16.19
N VAL A 128 5.47 8.75 -16.64
CA VAL A 128 5.73 7.41 -17.19
C VAL A 128 6.94 6.77 -16.51
N PHE A 129 6.80 5.49 -16.22
CA PHE A 129 7.88 4.69 -15.63
C PHE A 129 8.25 3.55 -16.56
N MET A 130 9.56 3.41 -16.77
CA MET A 130 10.16 2.31 -17.51
C MET A 130 11.03 1.46 -16.58
N SER A 131 10.97 0.15 -16.78
CA SER A 131 11.83 -0.84 -16.13
C SER A 131 12.09 -2.00 -17.08
N ASP A 132 12.98 -2.91 -16.69
CA ASP A 132 13.15 -4.16 -17.44
C ASP A 132 11.82 -4.92 -17.56
N GLY A 133 11.52 -5.41 -18.76
CA GLY A 133 10.24 -6.03 -19.09
C GLY A 133 9.05 -5.07 -19.27
N ASN A 134 9.24 -3.77 -19.03
CA ASN A 134 8.21 -2.74 -19.09
C ASN A 134 8.81 -1.45 -19.68
N PHE A 135 9.05 -1.47 -20.99
CA PHE A 135 9.88 -0.49 -21.68
C PHE A 135 9.34 -0.14 -23.07
N ARG A 136 9.69 1.05 -23.57
CA ARG A 136 9.40 1.53 -24.92
C ARG A 136 10.65 2.19 -25.50
N TYR A 137 10.98 1.89 -26.76
CA TYR A 137 12.11 2.51 -27.45
C TYR A 137 11.85 3.97 -27.80
N ASN A 138 10.60 4.32 -28.09
CA ASN A 138 10.18 5.68 -28.40
C ASN A 138 9.02 6.07 -27.50
N LEU A 139 9.00 7.33 -27.11
CA LEU A 139 7.91 7.95 -26.40
C LEU A 139 7.57 9.29 -27.05
N ILE A 140 6.30 9.66 -26.99
CA ILE A 140 5.83 10.99 -27.37
C ILE A 140 4.99 11.52 -26.21
N MET A 141 5.27 12.75 -25.78
CA MET A 141 4.55 13.42 -24.68
C MET A 141 3.06 13.51 -24.98
N PRO A 142 2.18 13.50 -23.97
CA PRO A 142 0.75 13.72 -24.16
C PRO A 142 0.47 14.98 -24.99
N THR A 143 -0.57 14.96 -25.83
CA THR A 143 -0.90 16.11 -26.68
C THR A 143 -1.35 17.33 -25.89
N GLN A 144 -1.75 17.15 -24.64
CA GLN A 144 -2.12 18.22 -23.70
C GLN A 144 -1.90 17.77 -22.25
N GLY A 145 -1.70 18.73 -21.36
CA GLY A 145 -1.87 18.53 -19.91
C GLY A 145 -3.31 18.79 -19.45
N ASP A 146 -3.62 18.37 -18.22
CA ASP A 146 -4.90 18.55 -17.54
C ASP A 146 -5.08 20.02 -17.08
N PHE A 147 -3.99 20.70 -16.70
CA PHE A 147 -4.00 22.11 -16.28
C PHE A 147 -2.64 22.80 -16.51
N ILE A 148 -2.64 24.13 -16.66
CA ILE A 148 -1.40 24.91 -16.79
C ILE A 148 -0.57 24.75 -15.52
N GLY A 149 0.71 24.44 -15.68
CA GLY A 149 1.62 24.16 -14.57
C GLY A 149 1.65 22.70 -14.13
N GLU A 150 0.91 21.81 -14.79
CA GLU A 150 1.04 20.37 -14.56
C GLU A 150 2.48 19.91 -14.79
N ILE A 151 3.02 19.14 -13.85
CA ILE A 151 4.35 18.54 -13.97
C ILE A 151 4.20 17.10 -14.45
N PHE A 152 4.96 16.75 -15.48
CA PHE A 152 5.07 15.40 -16.00
C PHE A 152 6.48 14.86 -15.78
N ILE A 153 6.59 13.66 -15.19
CA ILE A 153 7.88 13.03 -14.89
C ILE A 153 8.07 11.77 -15.71
N ILE A 154 9.21 11.66 -16.38
CA ILE A 154 9.64 10.45 -17.06
C ILE A 154 10.78 9.83 -16.25
N ARG A 155 10.70 8.53 -15.93
CA ARG A 155 11.83 7.80 -15.35
C ARG A 155 12.19 6.59 -16.19
N ASN A 156 13.45 6.51 -16.59
CA ASN A 156 14.01 5.32 -17.22
C ASN A 156 14.88 4.54 -16.24
N ASN A 157 14.32 3.46 -15.68
CA ASN A 157 15.05 2.50 -14.87
C ASN A 157 15.21 1.14 -15.58
N ALA A 158 15.11 1.12 -16.90
CA ALA A 158 15.43 -0.06 -17.69
C ALA A 158 16.93 -0.10 -18.04
N GLY A 159 17.44 -1.26 -18.42
CA GLY A 159 18.79 -1.41 -18.95
C GLY A 159 18.98 -0.79 -20.34
N PHE A 160 17.92 -0.27 -20.96
CA PHE A 160 17.91 0.20 -22.34
C PHE A 160 17.63 1.70 -22.44
N THR A 161 18.12 2.31 -23.52
CA THR A 161 17.89 3.71 -23.84
C THR A 161 16.59 3.88 -24.63
N SER A 162 15.77 4.86 -24.22
CA SER A 162 14.57 5.30 -24.95
C SER A 162 14.81 6.66 -25.60
N THR A 163 14.00 7.00 -26.60
CA THR A 163 14.00 8.31 -27.27
C THR A 163 12.66 8.99 -27.03
N LEU A 164 12.68 10.18 -26.45
CA LEU A 164 11.50 11.03 -26.35
C LEU A 164 11.43 11.96 -27.56
N SER A 165 10.34 11.90 -28.32
CA SER A 165 10.10 12.83 -29.44
C SER A 165 10.03 14.28 -28.95
N ALA A 166 10.46 15.22 -29.79
CA ALA A 166 10.24 16.64 -29.58
C ALA A 166 8.76 17.04 -29.78
N ASP A 167 7.93 16.17 -30.37
CA ASP A 167 6.52 16.46 -30.59
C ASP A 167 5.79 16.76 -29.27
N ASN A 168 4.90 17.76 -29.31
CA ASN A 168 4.17 18.31 -28.16
C ASN A 168 5.06 18.95 -27.07
N THR A 169 6.36 19.08 -27.30
CA THR A 169 7.30 19.74 -26.38
C THR A 169 7.83 21.06 -26.94
N ASP A 170 8.58 21.81 -26.14
CA ASP A 170 9.35 22.96 -26.59
C ASP A 170 10.76 22.63 -27.09
N MET A 171 11.17 21.37 -27.03
CA MET A 171 12.48 20.92 -27.49
C MET A 171 12.61 21.06 -29.00
N SER A 172 13.82 21.36 -29.47
CA SER A 172 14.13 21.45 -30.91
C SER A 172 14.54 20.12 -31.53
N ALA A 173 14.79 19.10 -30.71
CA ALA A 173 15.19 17.76 -31.11
C ALA A 173 14.74 16.73 -30.05
N SER A 174 14.69 15.47 -30.45
CA SER A 174 14.37 14.37 -29.55
C SER A 174 15.40 14.22 -28.43
N LEU A 175 14.94 13.84 -27.24
CA LEU A 175 15.75 13.65 -26.05
C LEU A 175 16.08 12.17 -25.84
N THR A 176 17.35 11.88 -25.55
CA THR A 176 17.79 10.53 -25.20
C THR A 176 17.54 10.27 -23.71
N LEU A 177 16.70 9.29 -23.41
CA LEU A 177 16.42 8.83 -22.05
C LEU A 177 17.30 7.61 -21.75
N GLY A 178 18.48 7.84 -21.19
CA GLY A 178 19.46 6.80 -20.88
C GLY A 178 19.02 5.87 -19.75
N GLY A 179 19.02 4.56 -20.02
CA GLY A 179 18.85 3.53 -19.00
C GLY A 179 20.09 3.34 -18.12
N TYR A 180 20.00 2.50 -17.08
CA TYR A 180 21.10 2.32 -16.12
C TYR A 180 22.33 1.60 -16.69
N LEU A 181 22.21 0.94 -17.86
CA LEU A 181 23.35 0.37 -18.59
C LEU A 181 23.82 1.26 -19.75
N SER A 182 23.20 2.43 -19.95
CA SER A 182 23.60 3.33 -21.03
C SER A 182 24.87 4.10 -20.68
N ALA A 183 25.57 4.61 -21.71
CA ALA A 183 26.78 5.42 -21.52
C ALA A 183 26.49 6.78 -20.85
N SER A 184 25.22 7.22 -20.83
CA SER A 184 24.77 8.46 -20.21
C SER A 184 23.40 8.25 -19.55
N PRO A 185 23.34 7.63 -18.36
CA PRO A 185 22.09 7.37 -17.65
C PRO A 185 21.38 8.69 -17.29
N THR A 186 20.09 8.78 -17.58
CA THR A 186 19.24 9.91 -17.20
C THR A 186 18.16 9.39 -16.26
N PRO A 187 18.37 9.46 -14.93
CA PRO A 187 17.48 8.80 -13.95
C PRO A 187 16.06 9.37 -13.95
N GLY A 188 15.86 10.60 -14.45
CA GLY A 188 14.56 11.13 -14.76
C GLY A 188 14.62 12.49 -15.47
N GLU A 189 13.56 12.77 -16.22
CA GLU A 189 13.31 14.02 -16.92
C GLU A 189 11.98 14.61 -16.45
N ALA A 190 11.88 15.93 -16.39
CA ALA A 190 10.68 16.62 -15.95
C ALA A 190 10.23 17.66 -16.98
N PHE A 191 8.93 17.79 -17.13
CA PHE A 191 8.29 18.74 -18.03
C PHE A 191 7.18 19.47 -17.30
N ILE A 192 6.88 20.70 -17.73
CA ILE A 192 5.73 21.47 -17.23
C ILE A 192 4.80 21.89 -18.37
N TRP A 193 3.50 21.69 -18.22
CA TRP A 193 2.53 22.08 -19.23
C TRP A 193 2.33 23.60 -19.24
N SER A 194 2.60 24.25 -20.38
CA SER A 194 2.43 25.70 -20.53
C SER A 194 1.00 26.15 -20.88
N GLY A 195 0.13 25.21 -21.26
CA GLY A 195 -1.16 25.49 -21.90
C GLY A 195 -1.18 25.23 -23.41
N ASP A 196 -0.01 25.10 -24.04
CA ASP A 196 0.15 24.85 -25.48
C ASP A 196 1.13 23.70 -25.79
N LYS A 197 2.23 23.64 -25.04
CA LYS A 197 3.24 22.59 -25.15
C LYS A 197 3.88 22.25 -23.80
N TRP A 198 4.50 21.09 -23.72
CA TRP A 198 5.31 20.67 -22.58
C TRP A 198 6.68 21.35 -22.62
N LEU A 199 6.99 22.13 -21.59
CA LEU A 199 8.28 22.78 -21.45
C LEU A 199 9.25 21.85 -20.73
N HIS A 200 10.39 21.54 -21.35
CA HIS A 200 11.43 20.72 -20.73
C HIS A 200 12.10 21.50 -19.60
N LEU A 201 12.08 20.93 -18.40
CA LEU A 201 12.76 21.50 -17.24
C LEU A 201 14.21 21.00 -17.24
N THR A 202 15.09 21.73 -17.92
CA THR A 202 16.52 21.49 -17.83
C THR A 202 17.06 22.00 -16.49
N ASN A 203 17.95 21.23 -15.86
CA ASN A 203 18.76 21.73 -14.74
C ASN A 203 19.78 22.78 -15.19
#